data_AF-A0A2E3IE13-F1
#
_entry.id   AF-A0A2E3IE13-F1
#
_cell.length_a   1.000
_cell.length_b   1.000
_cell.length_c   1.000
_cell.angle_alpha   90.00
_cell.angle_beta   90.00
_cell.angle_gamma   90.00
#
_symmetry.space_group_name_H-M   'P 1'
#
loop_
_entity.id
_entity.type
_entity.pdbx_description
1 polymer ?
#
loop_
_entity_poly.entity_id
_entity_poly.type
_entity_poly.pdbx_seq_one_letter_code
_entity_poly.pdbx_strand_id
1 'polypeptide(L)'
;WDTPDGKACFSAAPFEQFEVSEGHLILQTLRSHDQFNTTVYGLNDRYRGVGLGRRILFMNPDDMKERNIAPVSLIDITSHWQEEQRTLQSFYAIPYDIPRGSAAAYFPEANPLVPIDSTARESNTPTSKAVEISVQASSR
;
A
#
# COMPACT_ATOMS: atom_id res chain seq x y z
N TRP A 1 13.29 -34.73 -0.65
CA TRP A 1 12.29 -33.78 -1.16
C TRP A 1 11.21 -34.58 -1.85
N ASP A 2 9.95 -34.13 -1.79
CA ASP A 2 8.85 -34.78 -2.52
C ASP A 2 8.81 -34.23 -3.96
N THR A 3 9.77 -34.67 -4.77
CA THR A 3 10.01 -34.25 -6.16
C THR A 3 10.42 -35.47 -6.99
N PRO A 4 10.25 -35.48 -8.32
CA PRO A 4 10.50 -36.67 -9.15
C PRO A 4 11.90 -37.28 -9.03
N ASP A 5 12.92 -36.47 -8.72
CA ASP A 5 14.31 -36.90 -8.54
C ASP A 5 14.79 -36.88 -7.07
N GLY A 6 13.89 -36.59 -6.13
CA GLY A 6 14.15 -36.52 -4.69
C GLY A 6 14.95 -35.30 -4.22
N LYS A 7 15.27 -34.34 -5.11
CA LYS A 7 16.11 -33.15 -4.83
C LYS A 7 15.31 -31.84 -4.87
N ALA A 8 15.93 -30.75 -4.41
CA ALA A 8 15.35 -29.41 -4.55
C ALA A 8 15.37 -28.97 -6.03
N CYS A 9 14.24 -28.42 -6.50
CA CYS A 9 14.12 -27.87 -7.85
C CYS A 9 14.53 -26.39 -7.85
N PHE A 10 15.63 -26.04 -8.51
CA PHE A 10 15.99 -24.65 -8.74
C PHE A 10 15.27 -24.10 -9.98
N SER A 11 14.84 -22.85 -9.93
CA SER A 11 14.18 -22.16 -11.04
C SER A 11 14.92 -20.87 -11.37
N ALA A 12 15.05 -20.59 -12.66
CA ALA A 12 15.53 -19.31 -13.19
C ALA A 12 14.36 -18.54 -13.83
N ALA A 13 13.22 -18.50 -13.14
CA ALA A 13 12.04 -17.80 -13.61
C ALA A 13 12.36 -16.33 -13.95
N PRO A 14 11.79 -15.78 -15.04
CA PRO A 14 12.00 -14.38 -15.38
C PRO A 14 11.45 -13.47 -14.27
N PHE A 15 12.09 -12.33 -14.10
CA PHE A 15 11.67 -11.29 -13.17
C PHE A 15 10.82 -10.25 -13.91
N GLU A 16 9.62 -9.98 -13.40
CA GLU A 16 8.75 -8.89 -13.85
C GLU A 16 8.70 -7.82 -12.75
N GLN A 17 8.98 -6.56 -13.10
CA GLN A 17 8.83 -5.43 -12.19
C GLN A 17 7.44 -4.80 -12.33
N PHE A 18 6.80 -4.48 -11.20
CA PHE A 18 5.56 -3.74 -11.20
C PHE A 18 5.84 -2.26 -11.43
N GLU A 19 5.40 -1.75 -12.58
CA GLU A 19 5.54 -0.35 -12.99
C GLU A 19 4.19 0.37 -12.84
N VAL A 20 4.24 1.67 -12.57
CA VAL A 20 3.05 2.53 -12.43
C VAL A 20 3.16 3.74 -13.34
N SER A 21 2.03 4.40 -13.60
CA SER A 21 1.98 5.60 -14.41
C SER A 21 2.78 6.75 -13.78
N GLU A 22 3.22 7.71 -14.59
CA GLU A 22 3.93 8.89 -14.09
C GLU A 22 3.10 9.65 -13.05
N GLY A 23 3.72 10.02 -11.93
CA GLY A 23 3.03 10.68 -10.81
C GLY A 23 2.21 9.75 -9.91
N HIS A 24 2.10 8.45 -10.23
CA HIS A 24 1.50 7.46 -9.35
C HIS A 24 2.52 6.88 -8.35
N LEU A 25 2.03 6.16 -7.35
CA LEU A 25 2.82 5.50 -6.31
C LEU A 25 2.41 4.03 -6.22
N ILE A 26 3.33 3.19 -5.73
CA ILE A 26 3.04 1.79 -5.39
C ILE A 26 2.65 1.73 -3.91
N LEU A 27 1.39 1.38 -3.64
CA LEU A 27 0.87 1.17 -2.30
C LEU A 27 1.12 -0.25 -1.81
N GLN A 28 1.69 -0.36 -0.61
CA GLN A 28 1.65 -1.56 0.20
C GLN A 28 0.75 -1.39 1.42
N THR A 29 0.01 -2.44 1.77
CA THR A 29 -0.76 -2.46 3.02
C THR A 29 0.02 -3.15 4.12
N LEU A 30 -0.10 -2.69 5.36
CA LEU A 30 0.60 -3.28 6.51
C LEU A 30 -0.28 -3.32 7.76
N ARG A 31 0.12 -4.14 8.74
CA ARG A 31 -0.52 -4.20 10.06
C ARG A 31 0.22 -3.27 11.02
N SER A 32 -0.53 -2.62 11.91
CA SER A 32 0.06 -1.86 13.01
C SER A 32 0.54 -2.78 14.14
N HIS A 33 1.25 -2.21 15.12
CA HIS A 33 1.65 -2.90 16.36
C HIS A 33 0.49 -3.59 17.09
N ASP A 34 -0.55 -2.86 17.48
CA ASP A 34 -1.68 -3.38 18.29
C ASP A 34 -2.80 -3.94 17.42
N GLN A 35 -2.48 -4.90 16.56
CA GLN A 35 -3.42 -5.47 15.61
C GLN A 35 -3.11 -6.92 15.28
N PHE A 36 -4.16 -7.75 15.22
CA PHE A 36 -4.09 -9.07 14.62
C PHE A 36 -5.14 -9.19 13.51
N ASN A 37 -4.68 -9.17 12.26
CA ASN A 37 -5.54 -9.16 11.08
C ASN A 37 -6.60 -8.05 11.20
N THR A 38 -7.88 -8.35 11.04
CA THR A 38 -8.96 -7.34 11.08
C THR A 38 -9.31 -6.91 12.51
N THR A 39 -8.75 -7.56 13.53
CA THR A 39 -8.94 -7.21 14.93
C THR A 39 -7.94 -6.14 15.34
N VAL A 40 -8.44 -4.94 15.60
CA VAL A 40 -7.67 -3.79 16.09
C VAL A 40 -7.79 -3.72 17.60
N TYR A 41 -6.68 -3.88 18.32
CA TYR A 41 -6.64 -3.79 19.79
C TYR A 41 -6.35 -2.36 20.28
N GLY A 42 -5.70 -1.55 19.45
CA GLY A 42 -5.34 -0.16 19.76
C GLY A 42 -5.22 0.70 18.52
N LEU A 43 -5.42 2.01 18.69
CA LEU A 43 -5.28 3.01 17.62
C LEU A 43 -3.85 3.55 17.50
N ASN A 44 -2.97 3.18 18.43
CA ASN A 44 -1.59 3.63 18.45
C ASN A 44 -0.71 2.60 17.74
N ASP A 45 0.18 3.07 16.86
CA ASP A 45 1.30 2.27 16.38
C ASP A 45 2.59 2.78 17.02
N ARG A 46 2.99 2.11 18.11
CA ARG A 46 4.20 2.44 18.86
C ARG A 46 5.47 2.30 18.01
N TYR A 47 5.48 1.40 17.03
CA TYR A 47 6.66 1.20 16.18
C TYR A 47 6.86 2.34 15.19
N ARG A 48 5.78 3.05 14.84
CA ARG A 48 5.80 4.15 13.86
C ARG A 48 5.51 5.52 14.46
N GLY A 49 5.36 5.61 15.78
CA GLY A 49 5.04 6.85 16.47
C GLY A 49 3.68 7.45 16.09
N VAL A 50 2.72 6.62 15.66
CA VAL A 50 1.40 7.07 15.22
C VAL A 50 0.40 6.98 16.37
N GLY A 51 -0.29 8.08 16.66
CA GLY A 51 -1.36 8.14 17.68
C GLY A 51 -2.66 8.84 17.24
N LEU A 52 -2.74 9.38 16.02
CA LEU A 52 -3.89 10.15 15.51
C LEU A 52 -4.93 9.26 14.79
N GLY A 53 -4.94 7.97 15.09
CA GLY A 53 -5.79 6.99 14.42
C GLY A 53 -5.07 6.26 13.28
N ARG A 54 -5.86 5.62 12.40
CA ARG A 54 -5.38 4.61 11.45
C ARG A 54 -5.62 4.94 9.97
N ARG A 55 -6.36 6.02 9.69
CA ARG A 55 -6.54 6.53 8.31
C ARG A 55 -5.32 7.35 7.92
N ILE A 56 -4.22 6.66 7.68
CA ILE A 56 -2.90 7.25 7.41
C ILE A 56 -2.33 6.65 6.13
N LEU A 57 -1.70 7.51 5.32
CA LEU A 57 -0.79 7.12 4.27
C LEU A 57 0.61 7.61 4.63
N PHE A 58 1.54 6.67 4.81
CA PHE A 58 2.96 6.96 4.90
C PHE A 58 3.48 7.29 3.50
N MET A 59 4.15 8.43 3.36
CA MET A 59 4.69 8.93 2.10
C MET A 59 6.13 9.39 2.28
N ASN A 60 6.96 9.23 1.24
CA ASN A 60 8.26 9.87 1.21
C ASN A 60 8.07 11.41 1.22
N PRO A 61 8.86 12.17 2.02
CA PRO A 61 8.71 13.63 2.08
C PRO A 61 8.87 14.35 0.74
N ASP A 62 9.68 13.84 -0.18
CA ASP A 62 9.85 14.46 -1.49
C ASP A 62 8.68 14.17 -2.44
N ASP A 63 8.11 12.96 -2.38
CA ASP A 63 6.86 12.64 -3.10
C ASP A 63 5.70 13.53 -2.64
N MET A 64 5.66 13.87 -1.35
CA MET A 64 4.69 14.83 -0.81
C MET A 64 4.93 16.24 -1.36
N LYS A 65 6.18 16.71 -1.38
CA LYS A 65 6.54 18.04 -1.91
C LYS A 65 6.14 18.19 -3.37
N GLU A 66 6.43 17.18 -4.20
CA GLU A 66 6.09 17.19 -5.63
C GLU A 66 4.58 17.28 -5.88
N ARG A 67 3.78 16.79 -4.93
CA ARG A 67 2.31 16.83 -4.97
C ARG A 67 1.72 18.01 -4.21
N ASN A 68 2.54 18.92 -3.68
CA ASN A 68 2.11 20.03 -2.81
C ASN A 68 1.29 19.57 -1.59
N ILE A 69 1.60 18.39 -1.04
CA ILE A 69 0.93 17.83 0.14
C ILE A 69 1.72 18.23 1.38
N ALA A 70 1.08 18.92 2.31
CA ALA A 70 1.71 19.28 3.57
C ALA A 70 1.79 18.07 4.53
N PRO A 71 2.81 17.99 5.40
CA PRO A 71 2.83 17.01 6.47
C PRO A 71 1.55 17.05 7.31
N VAL A 72 0.98 15.87 7.58
CA VAL A 72 -0.21 15.70 8.42
C VAL A 72 -1.46 16.41 7.85
N SER A 73 -1.51 16.70 6.55
CA SER A 73 -2.72 17.18 5.89
C SER A 73 -3.62 16.04 5.44
N LEU A 74 -4.90 16.35 5.20
CA LEU A 74 -5.84 15.40 4.63
C LEU A 74 -5.59 15.21 3.13
N ILE A 75 -5.68 13.96 2.70
CA ILE A 75 -5.52 13.51 1.32
C ILE A 75 -6.61 12.52 0.94
N ASP A 76 -6.87 12.44 -0.36
CA ASP A 76 -7.66 11.38 -0.98
C ASP A 76 -6.73 10.46 -1.78
N ILE A 77 -7.02 9.17 -1.75
CA ILE A 77 -6.21 8.11 -2.35
C ILE A 77 -7.08 7.37 -3.35
N THR A 78 -6.67 7.34 -4.62
CA THR A 78 -7.38 6.63 -5.68
C THR A 78 -6.51 5.50 -6.19
N SER A 79 -7.03 4.27 -6.15
CA SER A 79 -6.42 3.11 -6.81
C SER A 79 -6.83 3.03 -8.27
N HIS A 80 -5.92 2.52 -9.10
CA HIS A 80 -6.12 2.33 -10.54
C HIS A 80 -5.89 0.87 -10.89
N TRP A 81 -6.86 0.24 -11.53
CA TRP A 81 -6.73 -1.14 -12.01
C TRP A 81 -7.61 -1.36 -13.24
N GLN A 82 -6.99 -1.55 -14.40
CA GLN A 82 -7.69 -1.64 -15.69
C GLN A 82 -8.58 -0.39 -15.89
N GLU A 83 -9.88 -0.57 -16.10
CA GLU A 83 -10.86 0.53 -16.26
C GLU A 83 -11.50 0.94 -14.92
N GLU A 84 -11.11 0.32 -13.80
CA GLU A 84 -11.67 0.59 -12.48
C GLU A 84 -10.83 1.57 -11.67
N GLN A 85 -11.53 2.47 -10.99
CA GLN A 85 -10.96 3.34 -9.97
C GLN A 85 -11.75 3.23 -8.67
N ARG A 86 -11.04 3.18 -7.54
CA ARG A 86 -11.64 3.22 -6.20
C ARG A 86 -10.94 4.28 -5.35
N THR A 87 -11.71 5.16 -4.73
CA THR A 87 -11.18 6.28 -3.96
C THR A 87 -11.52 6.16 -2.48
N LEU A 88 -10.52 6.38 -1.63
CA LEU A 88 -10.67 6.58 -0.20
C LEU A 88 -10.40 8.04 0.15
N GLN A 89 -11.31 8.65 0.91
CA GLN A 89 -11.22 10.08 1.23
C GLN A 89 -10.67 10.34 2.63
N SER A 90 -10.07 11.51 2.85
CA SER A 90 -9.71 12.00 4.20
C SER A 90 -8.81 11.04 5.00
N PHE A 91 -7.64 10.75 4.44
CA PHE A 91 -6.50 10.12 5.14
C PHE A 91 -5.49 11.20 5.52
N TYR A 92 -4.74 10.99 6.60
CA TYR A 92 -3.59 11.85 6.92
C TYR A 92 -2.35 11.40 6.16
N ALA A 93 -1.70 12.33 5.44
CA ALA A 93 -0.39 12.09 4.84
C ALA A 93 0.71 12.25 5.89
N ILE A 94 1.39 11.15 6.23
CA ILE A 94 2.44 11.13 7.26
C ILE A 94 3.79 10.98 6.57
N PRO A 95 4.72 11.95 6.74
CA PRO A 95 6.07 11.81 6.20
C PRO A 95 6.77 10.62 6.87
N TYR A 96 7.39 9.77 6.06
CA TYR A 96 8.06 8.57 6.55
C TYR A 96 9.26 8.23 5.67
N ASP A 97 10.27 7.61 6.28
CA ASP A 97 11.45 7.10 5.58
C ASP A 97 11.09 5.82 4.81
N ILE A 98 10.44 6.00 3.66
CA ILE A 98 10.16 4.97 2.66
C ILE A 98 10.76 5.38 1.32
N PRO A 99 11.10 4.42 0.45
CA PRO A 99 11.58 4.73 -0.89
C PRO A 99 10.63 5.64 -1.66
N ARG A 100 11.18 6.55 -2.45
CA ARG A 100 10.41 7.39 -3.37
C ARG A 100 9.60 6.52 -4.34
N GLY A 101 8.43 6.99 -4.75
CA GLY A 101 7.50 6.23 -5.59
C GLY A 101 6.70 5.17 -4.82
N SER A 102 6.93 5.00 -3.51
CA SER A 102 6.21 4.05 -2.67
C SER A 102 5.33 4.75 -1.65
N ALA A 103 4.28 4.07 -1.22
CA ALA A 103 3.40 4.50 -0.14
C ALA A 103 2.97 3.30 0.72
N ALA A 104 2.62 3.55 1.98
CA ALA A 104 2.11 2.50 2.85
C ALA A 104 0.88 2.96 3.65
N ALA A 105 -0.10 2.07 3.79
CA ALA A 105 -1.30 2.34 4.59
C ALA A 105 -1.65 1.13 5.47
N TYR A 106 -2.44 1.38 6.52
CA TYR A 106 -2.87 0.30 7.40
C TYR A 106 -3.95 -0.57 6.71
N PHE A 107 -3.78 -1.88 6.87
CA PHE A 107 -4.85 -2.86 6.74
C PHE A 107 -5.71 -2.79 8.02
N PRO A 108 -7.06 -2.90 7.95
CA PRO A 108 -7.88 -3.04 6.76
C PRO A 108 -8.33 -1.71 6.14
N GLU A 109 -7.89 -0.56 6.67
CA GLU A 109 -8.35 0.77 6.23
C GLU A 109 -8.18 1.00 4.72
N ALA A 110 -7.12 0.44 4.13
CA ALA A 110 -6.83 0.52 2.69
C ALA A 110 -7.40 -0.64 1.85
N ASN A 111 -8.10 -1.62 2.43
CA ASN A 111 -8.67 -2.74 1.67
C ASN A 111 -9.53 -2.33 0.47
N PRO A 112 -10.37 -1.28 0.56
CA PRO A 112 -11.17 -0.85 -0.59
C PRO A 112 -10.34 -0.42 -1.81
N LEU A 113 -9.03 -0.19 -1.67
CA LEU A 113 -8.13 0.13 -2.78
C LEU A 113 -7.58 -1.11 -3.47
N VAL A 114 -7.67 -2.29 -2.86
CA VAL A 114 -7.12 -3.55 -3.42
C VAL A 114 -8.14 -4.12 -4.42
N PRO A 115 -7.80 -4.23 -5.72
CA PRO A 115 -8.70 -4.83 -6.69
C PRO A 115 -8.85 -6.32 -6.44
N ILE A 116 -10.09 -6.82 -6.48
CA ILE A 116 -10.38 -8.23 -6.22
C ILE A 116 -9.77 -9.17 -7.26
N ASP A 117 -9.67 -8.71 -8.50
CA ASP A 117 -9.14 -9.48 -9.64
C ASP A 117 -7.64 -9.25 -9.86
N SER A 118 -6.98 -8.49 -8.97
CA SER A 118 -5.53 -8.34 -9.00
C SER A 118 -4.88 -9.43 -8.13
N THR A 119 -4.55 -10.55 -8.77
CA THR A 119 -3.99 -11.73 -8.11
C THR A 119 -2.79 -12.33 -8.84
N ALA A 120 -1.98 -13.10 -8.11
CA ALA A 120 -0.90 -13.88 -8.70
C ALA A 120 -1.45 -14.97 -9.63
N ARG A 121 -0.86 -15.10 -10.83
CA ARG A 121 -1.34 -15.99 -11.92
C ARG A 121 -1.59 -17.44 -11.50
N GLU A 122 -0.72 -17.99 -10.65
CA GLU A 122 -0.78 -19.41 -10.27
C GLU A 122 -1.53 -19.65 -8.94
N SER A 123 -1.26 -18.83 -7.91
CA SER A 123 -1.78 -19.06 -6.56
C SER A 123 -3.09 -18.32 -6.26
N ASN A 124 -3.52 -17.42 -7.15
CA ASN A 124 -4.64 -16.51 -6.93
C ASN A 124 -4.52 -15.65 -5.66
N THR A 125 -3.29 -15.42 -5.18
CA THR A 125 -3.03 -14.60 -3.99
C THR A 125 -3.19 -13.11 -4.35
N PRO A 126 -3.95 -12.31 -3.57
CA PRO A 126 -4.13 -10.88 -3.84
C PRO A 126 -2.84 -10.06 -3.78
N THR A 127 -2.76 -9.02 -4.62
CA THR A 127 -1.61 -8.10 -4.75
C THR A 127 -1.58 -6.98 -3.71
N SER A 128 -1.97 -7.24 -2.45
CA SER A 128 -2.08 -6.22 -1.38
C SER A 128 -0.77 -5.49 -0.99
N LYS A 129 0.34 -5.80 -1.66
CA LYS A 129 1.68 -5.20 -1.50
C LYS A 129 2.11 -4.34 -2.68
N ALA A 130 1.37 -4.36 -3.78
CA ALA A 130 1.65 -3.59 -4.98
C ALA A 130 0.33 -3.19 -5.64
N VAL A 131 -0.20 -2.04 -5.22
CA VAL A 131 -1.41 -1.43 -5.80
C VAL A 131 -1.02 -0.06 -6.36
N GLU A 132 -1.32 0.20 -7.63
CA GLU A 132 -1.10 1.53 -8.23
C GLU A 132 -2.09 2.53 -7.64
N ILE A 133 -1.58 3.64 -7.10
CA ILE A 133 -2.40 4.72 -6.55
C ILE A 133 -1.97 6.11 -7.04
N SER A 134 -2.94 7.02 -7.15
CA SER A 134 -2.70 8.46 -7.16
C SER A 134 -3.15 9.09 -5.85
N VAL A 135 -2.53 10.21 -5.48
CA VAL A 135 -2.76 10.90 -4.21
C VAL A 135 -2.91 12.39 -4.47
N GLN A 136 -3.96 12.99 -3.89
CA GLN A 136 -4.22 14.42 -3.98
C GLN A 136 -4.65 14.99 -2.63
N ALA A 137 -4.52 16.29 -2.45
CA ALA A 137 -5.08 16.97 -1.27
C ALA A 137 -6.60 16.74 -1.20
N SER A 138 -7.11 16.49 0.01
CA SER A 138 -8.55 16.39 0.27
C SER A 138 -9.21 17.75 0.05
N SER A 139 -10.37 17.76 -0.59
CA SER A 139 -11.22 18.95 -0.75
C SER A 139 -12.21 19.14 0.41
N ARG A 140 -12.25 18.19 1.35
CA ARG A 140 -12.98 18.27 2.62
C ARG A 140 -12.08 18.65 3.77
#